data_AF-A0A448X7C3-F1
#
_entry.id   AF-A0A448X7C3-F1
#
_cell.length_a   1.000
_cell.length_b   1.000
_cell.length_c   1.000
_cell.angle_alpha   90.00
_cell.angle_beta   90.00
_cell.angle_gamma   90.00
#
_symmetry.space_group_name_H-M   'P 1'
#
loop_
_entity.id
_entity.type
_entity.pdbx_description
1 polymer ?
#
loop_
_entity_poly.entity_id
_entity_poly.type
_entity_poly.pdbx_seq_one_letter_code
_entity_poly.pdbx_strand_id
1 'polypeptide(L)' 'FAVSNTVLASLVLRFSRRDGSVPFDDYVICCARMKTCFETFSSCDKATNGMALFDEDQFLGLA' A
#
# COMPACT_ATOMS: atom_id res chain seq x y z
N PHE A 1 -9.40 3.19 -7.01
CA PHE A 1 -7.95 3.33 -6.80
C PHE A 1 -7.25 2.73 -8.00
N ALA A 2 -6.34 3.47 -8.63
CA ALA A 2 -5.48 2.96 -9.69
C ALA A 2 -4.04 3.03 -9.18
N VAL A 3 -3.29 1.95 -9.35
CA VAL A 3 -1.86 1.88 -9.00
C VAL A 3 -1.04 1.75 -10.28
N SER A 4 0.22 2.17 -10.23
CA SER A 4 1.14 1.95 -11.34
C SER A 4 1.45 0.44 -11.49
N ASN A 5 1.88 0.04 -12.68
CA ASN A 5 2.28 -1.35 -12.95
C ASN A 5 3.41 -1.82 -12.03
N THR A 6 4.31 -0.93 -11.62
CA THR A 6 5.39 -1.24 -10.68
C THR A 6 4.83 -1.65 -9.32
N VAL A 7 3.88 -0.87 -8.77
CA VAL A 7 3.24 -1.20 -7.49
C VAL A 7 2.44 -2.49 -7.62
N LEU A 8 1.67 -2.65 -8.71
CA LEU A 8 0.91 -3.88 -8.96
C LEU A 8 1.83 -5.12 -8.98
N ALA A 9 2.99 -5.04 -9.66
CA ALA A 9 3.96 -6.13 -9.70
C ALA A 9 4.48 -6.48 -8.29
N SER A 10 4.79 -5.48 -7.46
CA SER A 10 5.21 -5.70 -6.07
C SER A 10 4.11 -6.38 -5.23
N LEU A 11 2.84 -5.99 -5.41
CA LEU A 11 1.72 -6.61 -4.72
C LEU A 11 1.53 -8.07 -5.15
N VAL A 12 1.60 -8.35 -6.46
CA VAL A 12 1.53 -9.73 -6.97
C VAL A 12 2.67 -10.57 -6.39
N LEU A 13 3.92 -10.08 -6.41
CA LEU A 13 5.06 -10.80 -5.83
C LEU A 13 4.89 -11.07 -4.32
N ARG A 14 4.22 -10.19 -3.59
CA ARG A 14 4.05 -10.29 -2.14
C ARG A 14 2.90 -11.20 -1.71
N PHE A 15 1.83 -11.27 -2.49
CA PHE A 15 0.59 -11.95 -2.11
C PHE A 15 0.24 -13.17 -2.99
N SER A 16 0.95 -13.38 -4.11
CA SER A 16 0.76 -14.57 -4.93
C SER A 16 1.50 -15.79 -4.39
N ARG A 17 0.93 -16.96 -4.64
CA ARG A 17 1.57 -18.26 -4.45
C ARG A 17 2.42 -18.63 -5.66
N ARG A 18 3.20 -19.71 -5.54
CA ARG A 18 4.07 -20.19 -6.63
C ARG A 18 3.31 -20.60 -7.90
N ASP A 19 2.03 -20.95 -7.78
CA ASP A 19 1.15 -21.27 -8.90
C ASP A 19 0.50 -20.02 -9.54
N GLY A 20 0.84 -18.82 -9.04
CA GLY A 20 0.29 -17.55 -9.50
C GLY A 20 -1.09 -17.21 -8.93
N SER A 21 -1.67 -18.07 -8.08
CA SER A 21 -2.94 -17.78 -7.42
C SER A 21 -2.77 -16.80 -6.27
N VAL A 22 -3.80 -15.98 -6.02
CA VAL A 22 -3.89 -15.14 -4.83
C VAL A 22 -5.11 -15.62 -4.03
N PRO A 23 -4.91 -16.20 -2.83
CA PRO A 23 -6.00 -16.57 -1.94
C PRO A 23 -6.89 -15.37 -1.60
N PHE A 24 -8.17 -15.62 -1.37
CA PHE A 24 -9.12 -14.54 -1.12
C PHE A 24 -8.81 -13.75 0.16
N ASP A 25 -8.39 -14.43 1.22
CA ASP A 25 -7.92 -13.83 2.47
C ASP A 25 -6.69 -12.94 2.24
N ASP A 26 -5.70 -13.41 1.49
CA ASP A 26 -4.51 -12.62 1.10
C ASP A 26 -4.89 -11.39 0.26
N TYR A 27 -5.85 -11.55 -0.66
CA TYR A 27 -6.39 -10.45 -1.46
C TYR A 27 -7.07 -9.38 -0.59
N VAL A 28 -7.91 -9.79 0.36
CA VAL A 28 -8.59 -8.87 1.28
C VAL A 28 -7.58 -8.11 2.13
N ILE A 29 -6.55 -8.78 2.66
CA ILE A 29 -5.47 -8.14 3.43
C ILE A 29 -4.71 -7.13 2.56
N CYS A 30 -4.41 -7.50 1.31
CA CYS A 30 -3.77 -6.61 0.34
C CYS A 30 -4.59 -5.33 0.13
N CYS A 31 -5.90 -5.47 -0.10
CA CYS A 31 -6.82 -4.34 -0.26
C CYS A 31 -6.89 -3.46 1.00
N ALA A 32 -6.99 -4.05 2.19
CA ALA A 32 -7.02 -3.31 3.45
C ALA A 32 -5.74 -2.50 3.66
N ARG A 33 -4.57 -3.11 3.45
CA ARG A 33 -3.27 -2.43 3.57
C ARG A 33 -3.13 -1.28 2.58
N MET A 34 -3.49 -1.51 1.30
CA MET A 34 -3.48 -0.43 0.31
C MET A 34 -4.37 0.74 0.73
N LYS A 35 -5.59 0.46 1.20
CA LYS A 35 -6.51 1.49 1.66
C LYS A 35 -5.89 2.32 2.79
N THR A 36 -5.33 1.66 3.80
CA THR A 36 -4.63 2.33 4.90
C THR A 36 -3.46 3.19 4.39
N CYS A 37 -2.63 2.67 3.48
CA CYS A 37 -1.53 3.46 2.92
C CYS A 37 -2.02 4.74 2.20
N PHE A 38 -3.09 4.64 1.39
CA PHE A 38 -3.65 5.82 0.71
C PHE A 38 -4.28 6.83 1.68
N GLU A 39 -5.01 6.35 2.68
CA GLU A 39 -5.63 7.20 3.70
C GLU A 39 -4.57 7.92 4.54
N THR A 40 -3.56 7.20 5.02
CA THR A 40 -2.43 7.81 5.75
C THR A 40 -1.72 8.83 4.87
N PHE A 41 -1.34 8.46 3.64
CA PHE A 41 -0.65 9.38 2.73
C PHE A 41 -1.48 10.65 2.50
N SER A 42 -2.77 10.51 2.24
CA SER A 42 -3.68 11.66 2.06
C SER A 42 -3.82 12.52 3.32
N SER A 43 -3.74 11.93 4.51
CA SER A 43 -3.79 12.69 5.77
C SER A 43 -2.50 13.49 6.04
N CYS A 44 -1.38 13.01 5.49
CA CYS A 44 -0.07 13.64 5.64
C CYS A 44 0.23 14.66 4.53
N ASP A 45 -0.27 14.48 3.31
CA ASP A 45 -0.15 15.44 2.20
C ASP A 45 -1.09 16.65 2.37
N LYS A 46 -0.84 17.47 3.39
CA LYS A 46 -1.62 18.67 3.70
C LYS A 46 -1.48 19.76 2.62
N ALA A 47 -0.40 19.73 1.85
CA ALA A 47 -0.11 20.71 0.80
C ALA A 47 -0.69 20.30 -0.57
N THR A 48 -1.23 19.07 -0.69
CA THR A 48 -1.71 18.48 -1.95
C THR A 48 -0.66 18.60 -3.07
N ASN A 49 0.61 18.43 -2.70
CA ASN A 49 1.73 18.52 -3.65
C ASN A 49 2.21 17.13 -4.09
N GLY A 50 1.54 16.06 -3.64
CA GLY A 50 1.91 14.69 -3.93
C GLY A 50 3.08 14.17 -3.10
N MET A 51 3.41 14.83 -1.99
CA MET A 51 4.43 14.40 -1.03
C MET A 51 3.88 14.39 0.39
N ALA A 52 4.09 13.29 1.09
CA ALA A 52 3.82 13.16 2.52
C ALA A 52 5.15 13.12 3.28
N LEU A 53 5.30 14.01 4.27
CA LEU A 53 6.45 14.04 5.18
C LEU A 53 6.12 13.24 6.43
N PHE A 54 7.05 12.38 6.84
CA PHE A 54 6.94 11.57 8.04
C PHE A 54 8.20 11.79 8.89
N ASP A 55 8.01 11.92 10.21
CA ASP A 55 9.10 11.74 11.16
C ASP A 55 9.40 10.24 11.37
N GLU A 56 10.44 9.92 12.13
CA GLU A 56 10.89 8.54 12.35
C GLU A 56 9.80 7.68 13.00
N ASP A 57 9.15 8.18 14.05
CA ASP A 57 8.11 7.44 14.78
C ASP A 57 6.87 7.21 13.91
N GLN A 58 6.46 8.20 13.12
CA GLN A 58 5.37 8.08 12.16
C GLN A 58 5.70 7.08 11.06
N PHE A 59 6.93 7.09 10.56
CA PHE A 59 7.35 6.15 9.52
C PHE A 59 7.40 4.71 10.04
N LEU A 60 7.97 4.50 11.23
CA LEU A 60 8.03 3.18 11.86
C LEU A 60 6.64 2.65 12.23
N GLY A 61 5.71 3.52 12.61
CA GLY A 61 4.32 3.13 12.88
C GLY A 61 3.53 2.70 11.63
N LEU A 62 4.05 2.93 10.43
CA LEU A 62 3.42 2.57 9.15
C LEU A 62 3.98 1.29 8.51
N ALA A 63 5.19 0.87 8.92
CA ALA A 63 5.90 -0.29 8.39
C ALA A 63 5.45 -1.62 9.02
#